data_AF-A0A7X7KBX4-F1
#
_entry.id   AF-A0A7X7KBX4-F1
#
_cell.length_a   1.000
_cell.length_b   1.000
_cell.length_c   1.000
_cell.angle_alpha   90.00
_cell.angle_beta   90.00
_cell.angle_gamma   90.00
#
_symmetry.space_group_name_H-M   'P 1'
#
loop_
_entity.id
_entity.type
_entity.pdbx_description
1 polymer ?
#
loop_
_entity_poly.entity_id
_entity_poly.type
_entity_poly.pdbx_seq_one_letter_code
_entity_poly.pdbx_strand_id
1 'polypeptide(L)'
;AGVASRTVKIDGQNISAIYGPYSNNYAAVFGPLSAGQHEYTIQVTDNNGVTTTEYGAFTVQAVSVAGPTISKVVVDEAASGGNKILESNEQLVVTWNVNSPAGVASRTVKIDGQNISAIYGPYSNNYAAVFGPLSAGQHEYTIQVTDNNGATTTQTGAFTVQAAAAPGLNITNVVVTDRPGFSDGDKILETNEQLVVTWHIDSTAGVASRSLKVNGQPVSLVGGPDASGNCYGVFGPLPAATYSYLITVTDQSGGVKTHESSFNVLAALTLDAPGLTDGLAATINDANIDAIVSEATNRLGTMIGAQTALAGLSVEVANLPGNLLGATVDGRILIDDDAAGYGWFVDPTPGEDEEFFPIDTRELSALAGNAAANRADLLTTVMHEMGHVLGFDHADEGLMADTLSLGVRRLPSATNALDLVFASFDQDDDDEFDWL
;
A
#
# COMPACT_ATOMS: atom_id res chain seq x y z
N ALA A 1 -2.06 -34.23 -71.12
CA ALA A 1 -1.28 -35.45 -70.89
C ALA A 1 -1.14 -35.67 -69.39
N GLY A 2 -1.05 -36.92 -68.91
CA GLY A 2 -0.82 -37.20 -67.48
C GLY A 2 0.56 -36.73 -67.02
N VAL A 3 0.78 -36.69 -65.70
CA VAL A 3 2.07 -36.30 -65.09
C VAL A 3 2.99 -37.53 -64.97
N ALA A 4 4.17 -37.46 -65.57
CA ALA A 4 5.18 -38.52 -65.52
C ALA A 4 6.10 -38.41 -64.29
N SER A 5 6.57 -37.20 -63.99
CA SER A 5 7.42 -36.94 -62.83
C SER A 5 7.18 -35.57 -62.23
N ARG A 6 7.47 -35.47 -60.92
CA ARG A 6 7.42 -34.23 -60.15
C ARG A 6 8.65 -34.12 -59.27
N THR A 7 9.23 -32.94 -59.23
CA THR A 7 10.37 -32.61 -58.37
C THR A 7 10.05 -31.31 -57.66
N VAL A 8 10.14 -31.29 -56.34
CA VAL A 8 10.07 -30.08 -55.53
C VAL A 8 11.43 -29.88 -54.88
N LYS A 9 11.95 -28.66 -54.93
CA LYS A 9 13.17 -28.27 -54.23
C LYS A 9 12.89 -27.10 -53.30
N ILE A 10 13.53 -27.10 -52.14
CA ILE A 10 13.62 -25.94 -51.24
C ILE A 10 15.11 -25.60 -51.11
N ASP A 11 15.50 -24.36 -51.39
CA ASP A 11 16.91 -23.90 -51.45
C ASP A 11 17.82 -24.82 -52.27
N GLY A 12 17.30 -25.34 -53.38
CA GLY A 12 17.99 -26.27 -54.26
C GLY A 12 18.06 -27.72 -53.78
N GLN A 13 17.61 -28.04 -52.56
CA GLN A 13 17.54 -29.39 -51.99
C GLN A 13 16.26 -30.11 -52.41
N ASN A 14 16.36 -31.34 -52.93
CA ASN A 14 15.19 -32.13 -53.33
C ASN A 14 14.33 -32.56 -52.13
N ILE A 15 13.03 -32.39 -52.24
CA ILE A 15 12.04 -32.91 -51.30
C ILE A 15 11.58 -34.30 -51.73
N SER A 16 11.74 -35.28 -50.87
CA SER A 16 11.36 -36.68 -51.12
C SER A 16 9.88 -36.95 -50.84
N ALA A 17 9.27 -36.21 -49.91
CA ALA A 17 7.89 -36.40 -49.48
C ALA A 17 6.91 -35.59 -50.35
N ILE A 18 6.61 -36.10 -51.55
CA ILE A 18 5.64 -35.51 -52.48
C ILE A 18 4.43 -36.44 -52.63
N TYR A 19 3.24 -35.90 -52.43
CA TYR A 19 1.96 -36.61 -52.35
C TYR A 19 0.98 -36.14 -53.42
N GLY A 20 0.01 -37.01 -53.75
CA GLY A 20 -1.01 -36.80 -54.78
C GLY A 20 -0.84 -37.75 -55.98
N PRO A 21 -1.66 -37.59 -57.04
CA PRO A 21 -2.62 -36.49 -57.22
C PRO A 21 -3.82 -36.58 -56.26
N TYR A 22 -4.29 -35.42 -55.80
CA TYR A 22 -5.58 -35.22 -55.13
C TYR A 22 -6.48 -34.43 -56.10
N SER A 23 -7.26 -35.14 -56.92
CA SER A 23 -7.89 -34.57 -58.11
C SER A 23 -6.85 -33.95 -59.05
N ASN A 24 -6.73 -32.61 -59.06
CA ASN A 24 -5.77 -31.87 -59.89
C ASN A 24 -4.59 -31.29 -59.07
N ASN A 25 -4.50 -31.58 -57.77
CA ASN A 25 -3.52 -30.97 -56.87
C ASN A 25 -2.44 -31.96 -56.41
N TYR A 26 -1.28 -31.43 -56.03
CA TYR A 26 -0.18 -32.15 -55.40
C TYR A 26 0.26 -31.41 -54.14
N ALA A 27 0.90 -32.11 -53.21
CA ALA A 27 1.44 -31.53 -51.98
C ALA A 27 2.87 -32.02 -51.73
N ALA A 28 3.70 -31.19 -51.11
CA ALA A 28 5.01 -31.58 -50.62
C ALA A 28 5.14 -31.20 -49.14
N VAL A 29 5.80 -32.04 -48.35
CA VAL A 29 6.06 -31.79 -46.93
C VAL A 29 7.57 -31.63 -46.74
N PHE A 30 7.97 -30.55 -46.09
CA PHE A 30 9.36 -30.18 -45.88
C PHE A 30 9.53 -29.43 -44.55
N GLY A 31 10.79 -29.27 -44.11
CA GLY A 31 11.17 -28.63 -42.84
C GLY A 31 11.73 -29.62 -41.81
N PRO A 32 12.22 -29.12 -40.64
CA PRO A 32 12.26 -27.71 -40.24
C PRO A 32 13.27 -26.87 -41.05
N LEU A 33 13.03 -25.56 -41.15
CA LEU A 33 13.88 -24.59 -41.86
C LEU A 33 14.34 -23.50 -40.87
N SER A 34 15.47 -22.85 -41.15
CA SER A 34 15.92 -21.67 -40.41
C SER A 34 14.96 -20.49 -40.61
N ALA A 35 15.02 -19.49 -39.74
CA ALA A 35 14.36 -18.22 -40.04
C ALA A 35 15.04 -17.53 -41.23
N GLY A 36 14.26 -16.91 -42.11
CA GLY A 36 14.77 -16.23 -43.30
C GLY A 36 13.92 -16.46 -44.54
N GLN A 37 14.38 -15.90 -45.67
CA GLN A 37 13.79 -16.13 -46.98
C GLN A 37 14.30 -17.46 -47.54
N HIS A 38 13.38 -18.29 -48.02
CA HIS A 38 13.65 -19.57 -48.64
C HIS A 38 13.03 -19.59 -50.04
N GLU A 39 13.73 -20.23 -50.98
CA GLU A 39 13.26 -20.35 -52.36
C GLU A 39 12.74 -21.76 -52.61
N TYR A 40 11.72 -21.88 -53.44
CA TYR A 40 11.22 -23.17 -53.92
C TYR A 40 11.24 -23.26 -55.44
N THR A 41 11.45 -24.48 -55.93
CA THR A 41 11.32 -24.83 -57.34
C THR A 41 10.41 -26.03 -57.47
N ILE A 42 9.40 -25.93 -58.33
CA ILE A 42 8.50 -27.05 -58.66
C ILE A 42 8.67 -27.36 -60.13
N GLN A 43 9.10 -28.57 -60.45
CA GLN A 43 9.26 -29.04 -61.82
C GLN A 43 8.31 -30.21 -62.06
N VAL A 44 7.53 -30.13 -63.14
CA VAL A 44 6.58 -31.16 -63.56
C VAL A 44 6.88 -31.55 -64.99
N THR A 45 6.97 -32.85 -65.25
CA THR A 45 7.15 -33.41 -66.59
C THR A 45 5.92 -34.22 -66.95
N ASP A 46 5.32 -33.96 -68.11
CA ASP A 46 4.19 -34.72 -68.61
C ASP A 46 4.63 -36.06 -69.25
N ASN A 47 3.67 -36.94 -69.56
CA ASN A 47 3.93 -38.24 -70.19
C ASN A 47 4.55 -38.14 -71.59
N ASN A 48 4.57 -36.96 -72.21
CA ASN A 48 5.22 -36.71 -73.49
C ASN A 48 6.65 -36.16 -73.32
N GLY A 49 7.13 -36.02 -72.09
CA GLY A 49 8.46 -35.52 -71.76
C GLY A 49 8.57 -34.00 -71.71
N VAL A 50 7.46 -33.26 -71.87
CA VAL A 50 7.45 -31.80 -71.77
C VAL A 50 7.53 -31.40 -70.30
N THR A 51 8.48 -30.53 -69.99
CA THR A 51 8.76 -30.08 -68.61
C THR A 51 8.37 -28.63 -68.43
N THR A 52 7.70 -28.33 -67.32
CA THR A 52 7.42 -26.97 -66.84
C THR A 52 8.01 -26.79 -65.45
N THR A 53 8.59 -25.61 -65.20
CA THR A 53 9.21 -25.27 -63.92
C THR A 53 8.63 -23.97 -63.39
N GLU A 54 8.22 -23.97 -62.13
CA GLU A 54 7.75 -22.81 -61.37
C GLU A 54 8.75 -22.48 -60.27
N TYR A 55 8.94 -21.20 -59.99
CA TYR A 55 9.80 -20.68 -58.94
C TYR A 55 9.01 -19.77 -58.00
N GLY A 56 9.36 -19.79 -56.72
CA GLY A 56 8.84 -18.81 -55.79
C GLY A 56 9.68 -18.74 -54.53
N ALA A 57 9.28 -17.87 -53.62
CA ALA A 57 9.92 -17.71 -52.32
C ALA A 57 8.88 -17.60 -51.21
N PHE A 58 9.28 -17.96 -50.00
CA PHE A 58 8.51 -17.75 -48.77
C PHE A 58 9.46 -17.37 -47.64
N THR A 59 8.93 -16.77 -46.58
CA THR A 59 9.72 -16.39 -45.41
C THR A 59 9.31 -17.26 -44.23
N VAL A 60 10.30 -17.89 -43.59
CA VAL A 60 10.13 -18.53 -42.28
C VAL A 60 10.45 -17.49 -41.23
N GLN A 61 9.47 -17.15 -40.39
CA GLN A 61 9.64 -16.16 -39.35
C GLN A 61 10.40 -16.74 -38.16
N ALA A 62 11.34 -15.98 -37.60
CA ALA A 62 11.98 -16.35 -36.34
C ALA A 62 10.92 -16.41 -35.23
N VAL A 63 11.03 -17.41 -34.36
CA VAL A 63 10.23 -17.43 -33.12
C VAL A 63 10.74 -16.28 -32.25
N SER A 64 9.94 -15.24 -32.07
CA SER A 64 10.23 -14.16 -31.13
C SER A 64 10.03 -14.68 -29.71
N VAL A 65 11.09 -15.15 -29.08
CA VAL A 65 11.09 -15.32 -27.62
C VAL A 65 11.15 -13.94 -26.98
N ALA A 66 10.30 -13.71 -25.98
CA ALA A 66 10.31 -12.46 -25.24
C ALA A 66 11.69 -12.25 -24.59
N GLY A 67 12.27 -11.06 -24.80
CA GLY A 67 13.56 -10.68 -24.22
C GLY A 67 13.50 -10.53 -22.70
N PRO A 68 14.63 -10.22 -22.05
CA PRO A 68 14.65 -10.00 -20.61
C PRO A 68 13.77 -8.79 -20.23
N THR A 69 13.09 -8.84 -19.09
CA THR A 69 12.38 -7.69 -18.51
C THR A 69 13.09 -7.21 -17.26
N ILE A 70 13.27 -5.90 -17.10
CA ILE A 70 13.78 -5.27 -15.88
C ILE A 70 12.58 -4.70 -15.10
N SER A 71 12.53 -4.90 -13.79
CA SER A 71 11.49 -4.34 -12.93
C SER A 71 12.02 -4.06 -11.51
N LYS A 72 11.21 -3.37 -10.69
CA LYS A 72 11.53 -3.05 -9.28
C LYS A 72 12.91 -2.41 -9.10
N VAL A 73 13.23 -1.39 -9.92
CA VAL A 73 14.48 -0.66 -9.76
C VAL A 73 14.37 0.26 -8.55
N VAL A 74 15.28 0.11 -7.59
CA VAL A 74 15.34 0.94 -6.38
C VAL A 74 16.78 1.39 -6.19
N VAL A 75 16.98 2.71 -6.01
CA VAL A 75 18.26 3.29 -5.59
C VAL A 75 18.15 3.60 -4.10
N ASP A 76 19.11 3.15 -3.32
CA ASP A 76 19.11 3.25 -1.85
C ASP A 76 20.54 3.43 -1.30
N GLU A 77 20.65 3.68 0.00
CA GLU A 77 21.91 3.70 0.73
C GLU A 77 22.47 2.28 0.94
N ALA A 78 23.78 2.10 0.82
CA ALA A 78 24.45 0.82 1.07
C ALA A 78 24.74 0.67 2.57
N ALA A 79 23.72 0.29 3.35
CA ALA A 79 23.80 -0.06 4.77
C ALA A 79 24.33 1.04 5.74
N SER A 80 24.51 2.27 5.27
CA SER A 80 24.62 3.48 6.09
C SER A 80 23.21 3.94 6.48
N GLY A 81 23.05 4.75 7.54
CA GLY A 81 21.88 5.62 7.76
C GLY A 81 20.52 4.97 8.12
N GLY A 82 20.00 4.06 7.29
CA GLY A 82 18.64 3.52 7.37
C GLY A 82 17.53 4.57 7.16
N ASN A 83 17.91 5.78 6.76
CA ASN A 83 17.03 6.94 6.64
C ASN A 83 16.52 7.14 5.19
N LYS A 84 16.92 6.27 4.25
CA LYS A 84 16.53 6.28 2.83
C LYS A 84 16.87 7.58 2.09
N ILE A 85 17.81 8.36 2.61
CA ILE A 85 18.30 9.59 1.97
C ILE A 85 19.69 9.31 1.43
N LEU A 86 19.86 9.54 0.13
CA LEU A 86 21.14 9.34 -0.52
C LEU A 86 22.03 10.56 -0.24
N GLU A 87 23.04 10.42 0.61
CA GLU A 87 23.95 11.52 0.94
C GLU A 87 25.29 11.42 0.19
N SER A 88 25.92 12.58 -0.05
CA SER A 88 27.12 12.68 -0.88
C SER A 88 28.38 12.01 -0.30
N ASN A 89 28.34 11.63 0.98
CA ASN A 89 29.41 10.91 1.69
C ASN A 89 29.14 9.40 1.78
N GLU A 90 28.02 8.92 1.27
CA GLU A 90 27.60 7.53 1.43
C GLU A 90 28.02 6.64 0.25
N GLN A 91 28.16 5.36 0.55
CA GLN A 91 28.12 4.34 -0.47
C GLN A 91 26.65 4.04 -0.77
N LEU A 92 26.29 3.96 -2.05
CA LEU A 92 24.92 3.76 -2.51
C LEU A 92 24.79 2.40 -3.21
N VAL A 93 23.55 1.94 -3.36
CA VAL A 93 23.22 0.70 -4.06
C VAL A 93 22.03 0.92 -4.99
N VAL A 94 22.06 0.31 -6.17
CA VAL A 94 20.87 0.16 -7.02
C VAL A 94 20.54 -1.32 -7.11
N THR A 95 19.29 -1.66 -6.85
CA THR A 95 18.76 -3.03 -6.96
C THR A 95 17.73 -3.10 -8.07
N TRP A 96 17.62 -4.25 -8.72
CA TRP A 96 16.62 -4.49 -9.76
C TRP A 96 16.36 -5.97 -9.98
N ASN A 97 15.13 -6.28 -10.37
CA ASN A 97 14.73 -7.62 -10.79
C ASN A 97 14.91 -7.82 -12.29
N VAL A 98 15.29 -9.04 -12.67
CA VAL A 98 15.37 -9.48 -14.07
C VAL A 98 14.61 -10.79 -14.25
N ASN A 99 13.64 -10.81 -15.15
CA ASN A 99 13.03 -12.05 -15.63
C ASN A 99 13.45 -12.29 -17.08
N SER A 100 14.03 -13.45 -17.37
CA SER A 100 14.41 -13.84 -18.73
C SER A 100 14.23 -15.35 -18.92
N PRO A 101 13.33 -15.79 -19.81
CA PRO A 101 13.18 -17.22 -20.12
C PRO A 101 14.46 -17.85 -20.70
N ALA A 102 15.27 -17.07 -21.40
CA ALA A 102 16.52 -17.51 -21.99
C ALA A 102 17.71 -17.47 -21.01
N GLY A 103 17.52 -16.93 -19.80
CA GLY A 103 18.59 -16.65 -18.85
C GLY A 103 19.41 -15.41 -19.23
N VAL A 104 20.17 -14.88 -18.27
CA VAL A 104 20.93 -13.63 -18.43
C VAL A 104 22.36 -13.93 -18.88
N ALA A 105 22.78 -13.35 -20.01
CA ALA A 105 24.15 -13.44 -20.51
C ALA A 105 25.04 -12.33 -19.95
N SER A 106 24.53 -11.10 -19.91
CA SER A 106 25.30 -9.94 -19.45
C SER A 106 24.42 -8.89 -18.77
N ARG A 107 25.06 -8.09 -17.91
CA ARG A 107 24.47 -6.99 -17.18
C ARG A 107 25.47 -5.85 -17.13
N THR A 108 25.00 -4.64 -17.40
CA THR A 108 25.78 -3.41 -17.35
C THR A 108 25.00 -2.39 -16.56
N VAL A 109 25.65 -1.76 -15.58
CA VAL A 109 25.09 -0.62 -14.86
C VAL A 109 25.98 0.58 -15.11
N LYS A 110 25.39 1.72 -15.41
CA LYS A 110 26.06 3.01 -15.48
C LYS A 110 25.42 4.00 -14.55
N ILE A 111 26.23 4.83 -13.89
CA ILE A 111 25.80 6.03 -13.17
C ILE A 111 26.45 7.22 -13.86
N ASP A 112 25.65 8.20 -14.31
CA ASP A 112 26.09 9.35 -15.10
C ASP A 112 26.97 8.97 -16.30
N GLY A 113 26.60 7.86 -16.96
CA GLY A 113 27.34 7.29 -18.09
C GLY A 113 28.60 6.49 -17.75
N GLN A 114 29.04 6.47 -16.48
CA GLN A 114 30.21 5.71 -16.02
C GLN A 114 29.85 4.28 -15.63
N ASN A 115 30.57 3.28 -16.16
CA ASN A 115 30.33 1.87 -15.86
C ASN A 115 30.62 1.53 -14.38
N ILE A 116 29.70 0.84 -13.74
CA ILE A 116 29.87 0.27 -12.40
C ILE A 116 30.40 -1.16 -12.52
N SER A 117 31.51 -1.44 -11.84
CA SER A 117 32.16 -2.76 -11.83
C SER A 117 31.62 -3.69 -10.75
N ALA A 118 31.18 -3.15 -9.63
CA ALA A 118 30.69 -3.91 -8.48
C ALA A 118 29.21 -4.29 -8.64
N ILE A 119 28.95 -5.29 -9.50
CA ILE A 119 27.61 -5.86 -9.73
C ILE A 119 27.53 -7.26 -9.11
N TYR A 120 26.51 -7.47 -8.26
CA TYR A 120 26.25 -8.67 -7.49
C TYR A 120 24.94 -9.36 -7.91
N GLY A 121 24.80 -10.62 -7.50
CA GLY A 121 23.67 -11.48 -7.85
C GLY A 121 23.92 -12.39 -9.06
N PRO A 122 22.89 -13.12 -9.52
CA PRO A 122 21.52 -13.04 -9.03
C PRO A 122 21.32 -13.62 -7.61
N TYR A 123 20.46 -12.98 -6.84
CA TYR A 123 19.83 -13.54 -5.64
C TYR A 123 18.36 -13.83 -5.98
N SER A 124 18.06 -15.07 -6.37
CA SER A 124 16.83 -15.40 -7.12
C SER A 124 16.78 -14.67 -8.47
N ASN A 125 15.89 -13.70 -8.65
CA ASN A 125 15.83 -12.84 -9.84
C ASN A 125 16.32 -11.41 -9.60
N ASN A 126 16.82 -11.10 -8.39
CA ASN A 126 17.28 -9.77 -8.01
C ASN A 126 18.79 -9.61 -8.20
N TYR A 127 19.20 -8.42 -8.61
CA TYR A 127 20.59 -8.01 -8.78
C TYR A 127 20.84 -6.71 -8.02
N ALA A 128 22.10 -6.43 -7.72
CA ALA A 128 22.50 -5.19 -7.05
C ALA A 128 23.80 -4.65 -7.65
N ALA A 129 23.96 -3.33 -7.70
CA ALA A 129 25.21 -2.68 -8.02
C ALA A 129 25.53 -1.62 -6.98
N VAL A 130 26.74 -1.67 -6.42
CA VAL A 130 27.19 -0.75 -5.38
C VAL A 130 28.07 0.33 -6.01
N PHE A 131 27.82 1.59 -5.67
CA PHE A 131 28.50 2.75 -6.25
C PHE A 131 28.60 3.90 -5.25
N GLY A 132 29.13 5.03 -5.70
CA GLY A 132 29.37 6.21 -4.86
C GLY A 132 30.72 6.19 -4.14
N PRO A 133 31.02 7.23 -3.35
CA PRO A 133 30.18 8.42 -3.12
C PRO A 133 29.97 9.27 -4.37
N LEU A 134 28.87 10.02 -4.41
CA LEU A 134 28.50 10.95 -5.49
C LEU A 134 28.39 12.37 -4.96
N SER A 135 28.59 13.37 -5.82
CA SER A 135 28.32 14.77 -5.46
C SER A 135 26.85 14.98 -5.13
N ALA A 136 26.51 16.03 -4.37
CA ALA A 136 25.12 16.44 -4.25
C ALA A 136 24.58 16.92 -5.61
N GLY A 137 23.36 16.54 -5.95
CA GLY A 137 22.70 16.89 -7.21
C GLY A 137 21.83 15.77 -7.78
N GLN A 138 21.31 16.01 -8.99
CA GLN A 138 20.59 15.01 -9.77
C GLN A 138 21.59 14.11 -10.51
N HIS A 139 21.33 12.82 -10.47
CA HIS A 139 22.13 11.77 -11.09
C HIS A 139 21.23 10.84 -11.91
N GLU A 140 21.80 10.13 -12.88
CA GLU A 140 21.07 9.18 -13.71
C GLU A 140 21.69 7.78 -13.64
N TYR A 141 20.84 6.76 -13.68
CA TYR A 141 21.26 5.37 -13.86
C TYR A 141 20.84 4.82 -15.22
N THR A 142 21.64 3.90 -15.76
CA THR A 142 21.28 3.06 -16.90
C THR A 142 21.62 1.62 -16.58
N ILE A 143 20.62 0.74 -16.60
CA ILE A 143 20.76 -0.71 -16.43
C ILE A 143 20.46 -1.36 -17.77
N GLN A 144 21.39 -2.17 -18.28
CA GLN A 144 21.22 -2.93 -19.51
C GLN A 144 21.43 -4.41 -19.22
N VAL A 145 20.49 -5.24 -19.67
CA VAL A 145 20.53 -6.69 -19.53
C VAL A 145 20.44 -7.31 -20.90
N THR A 146 21.35 -8.24 -21.21
CA THR A 146 21.29 -9.05 -22.42
C THR A 146 21.07 -10.51 -22.04
N ASP A 147 20.11 -11.17 -22.69
CA ASP A 147 19.86 -12.59 -22.49
C ASP A 147 20.80 -13.49 -23.32
N ASN A 148 20.74 -14.81 -23.12
CA ASN A 148 21.57 -15.77 -23.85
C ASN A 148 21.26 -15.87 -25.35
N ASN A 149 20.14 -15.29 -25.81
CA ASN A 149 19.81 -15.20 -27.23
C ASN A 149 20.28 -13.87 -27.85
N GLY A 150 20.91 -13.00 -27.06
CA GLY A 150 21.39 -11.69 -27.49
C GLY A 150 20.33 -10.60 -27.48
N ALA A 151 19.11 -10.86 -26.97
CA ALA A 151 18.11 -9.82 -26.83
C ALA A 151 18.46 -8.93 -25.63
N THR A 152 18.40 -7.62 -25.83
CA THR A 152 18.82 -6.63 -24.83
C THR A 152 17.66 -5.74 -24.40
N THR A 153 17.57 -5.49 -23.10
CA THR A 153 16.64 -4.53 -22.50
C THR A 153 17.41 -3.50 -21.70
N THR A 154 17.05 -2.23 -21.84
CA THR A 154 17.65 -1.11 -21.13
C THR A 154 16.59 -0.39 -20.30
N GLN A 155 16.91 -0.13 -19.03
CA GLN A 155 16.11 0.68 -18.12
C GLN A 155 16.95 1.88 -17.67
N THR A 156 16.35 3.07 -17.70
CA THR A 156 16.96 4.30 -17.21
C THR A 156 16.10 4.95 -16.13
N GLY A 157 16.70 5.82 -15.34
CA GLY A 157 15.98 6.66 -14.38
C GLY A 157 16.92 7.67 -13.74
N ALA A 158 16.35 8.59 -12.97
CA ALA A 158 17.09 9.60 -12.24
C ALA A 158 16.87 9.45 -10.73
N PHE A 159 17.83 9.94 -9.96
CA PHE A 159 17.77 10.03 -8.51
C PHE A 159 18.53 11.27 -8.04
N THR A 160 18.30 11.71 -6.81
CA THR A 160 18.96 12.89 -6.26
C THR A 160 19.80 12.50 -5.06
N VAL A 161 21.06 12.94 -5.06
CA VAL A 161 21.97 12.84 -3.92
C VAL A 161 21.99 14.18 -3.21
N GLN A 162 21.82 14.17 -1.90
CA GLN A 162 21.85 15.36 -1.06
C GLN A 162 23.28 15.63 -0.58
N ALA A 163 23.56 16.87 -0.20
CA ALA A 163 24.80 17.16 0.52
C ALA A 163 24.77 16.40 1.85
N ALA A 164 25.88 15.73 2.18
CA ALA A 164 26.06 15.11 3.48
C ALA A 164 25.69 16.08 4.61
N ALA A 165 24.97 15.59 5.62
CA ALA A 165 24.62 16.40 6.78
C ALA A 165 25.86 17.08 7.36
N ALA A 166 25.81 18.41 7.53
CA ALA A 166 26.94 19.15 8.07
C ALA A 166 27.28 18.62 9.47
N PRO A 167 28.56 18.52 9.84
CA PRO A 167 28.94 18.19 11.22
C PRO A 167 28.26 19.18 12.17
N GLY A 168 27.40 18.68 13.05
CA GLY A 168 26.67 19.50 14.02
C GLY A 168 25.24 19.90 13.65
N LEU A 169 24.65 19.35 12.57
CA LEU A 169 23.20 19.42 12.32
C LEU A 169 22.52 18.14 12.83
N ASN A 170 21.58 18.25 13.78
CA ASN A 170 20.80 17.14 14.32
C ASN A 170 19.31 17.48 14.43
N ILE A 171 18.48 16.45 14.23
CA ILE A 171 17.05 16.46 14.55
C ILE A 171 16.88 15.46 15.69
N THR A 172 16.37 15.91 16.83
CA THR A 172 16.20 15.11 18.05
C THR A 172 14.83 15.38 18.68
N ASN A 173 14.47 14.61 19.71
CA ASN A 173 13.24 14.79 20.50
C ASN A 173 11.97 14.93 19.64
N VAL A 174 11.85 14.07 18.63
CA VAL A 174 10.68 14.05 17.76
C VAL A 174 9.52 13.39 18.48
N VAL A 175 8.41 14.10 18.63
CA VAL A 175 7.20 13.61 19.30
C VAL A 175 5.98 14.01 18.47
N VAL A 176 5.14 13.02 18.15
CA VAL A 176 3.78 13.24 17.65
C VAL A 176 2.84 13.17 18.83
N THR A 177 1.98 14.18 18.98
CA THR A 177 1.03 14.30 20.07
C THR A 177 -0.13 15.16 19.64
N ASP A 178 -1.20 15.13 20.41
CA ASP A 178 -2.35 15.98 20.22
C ASP A 178 -1.96 17.45 20.42
N ARG A 179 -2.61 18.33 19.68
CA ARG A 179 -2.40 19.77 19.84
C ARG A 179 -3.05 20.20 21.16
N PRO A 180 -2.30 20.85 22.07
CA PRO A 180 -2.87 21.37 23.31
C PRO A 180 -4.09 22.28 23.05
N GLY A 181 -5.19 21.98 23.74
CA GLY A 181 -6.47 22.71 23.62
C GLY A 181 -7.42 22.22 22.53
N PHE A 182 -7.04 21.17 21.80
CA PHE A 182 -7.86 20.45 20.81
C PHE A 182 -7.83 18.94 21.06
N SER A 183 -7.55 18.55 22.31
CA SER A 183 -7.41 17.17 22.75
C SER A 183 -8.09 16.97 24.10
N ASP A 184 -8.44 15.73 24.41
CA ASP A 184 -8.97 15.33 25.72
C ASP A 184 -7.84 15.07 26.76
N GLY A 185 -6.60 14.92 26.29
CA GLY A 185 -5.38 14.78 27.10
C GLY A 185 -4.98 13.34 27.41
N ASP A 186 -5.59 12.36 26.74
CA ASP A 186 -5.33 10.93 26.91
C ASP A 186 -4.04 10.44 26.20
N LYS A 187 -3.50 11.26 25.27
CA LYS A 187 -2.31 11.02 24.42
C LYS A 187 -2.52 9.96 23.33
N ILE A 188 -3.76 9.70 22.97
CA ILE A 188 -4.15 8.90 21.82
C ILE A 188 -4.48 9.87 20.69
N LEU A 189 -3.98 9.58 19.49
CA LEU A 189 -4.19 10.47 18.35
C LEU A 189 -5.51 10.07 17.67
N GLU A 190 -6.51 10.95 17.70
CA GLU A 190 -7.86 10.63 17.21
C GLU A 190 -8.27 11.39 15.94
N THR A 191 -9.30 10.90 15.25
CA THR A 191 -9.74 11.45 13.96
C THR A 191 -10.32 12.85 14.02
N ASN A 192 -10.88 13.23 15.17
CA ASN A 192 -11.49 14.54 15.44
C ASN A 192 -10.47 15.57 15.97
N GLU A 193 -9.23 15.17 16.22
CA GLU A 193 -8.23 16.02 16.85
C GLU A 193 -7.33 16.75 15.86
N GLN A 194 -6.83 17.91 16.30
CA GLN A 194 -5.71 18.53 15.62
C GLN A 194 -4.40 18.02 16.21
N LEU A 195 -3.47 17.62 15.36
CA LEU A 195 -2.22 16.99 15.78
C LEU A 195 -1.03 17.93 15.64
N VAL A 196 0.01 17.66 16.42
CA VAL A 196 1.29 18.36 16.34
C VAL A 196 2.45 17.36 16.32
N VAL A 197 3.38 17.56 15.38
CA VAL A 197 4.72 16.98 15.49
C VAL A 197 5.63 18.05 16.05
N THR A 198 6.33 17.75 17.13
CA THR A 198 7.39 18.60 17.68
C THR A 198 8.74 17.96 17.47
N TRP A 199 9.78 18.77 17.30
CA TRP A 199 11.16 18.30 17.21
C TRP A 199 12.14 19.38 17.64
N HIS A 200 13.36 18.97 17.95
CA HIS A 200 14.45 19.86 18.31
C HIS A 200 15.52 19.86 17.21
N ILE A 201 16.06 21.04 16.89
CA ILE A 201 17.15 21.21 15.94
C ILE A 201 18.39 21.73 16.66
N ASP A 202 19.44 20.91 16.68
CA ASP A 202 20.79 21.37 17.00
C ASP A 202 21.51 21.71 15.69
N SER A 203 21.92 22.96 15.50
CA SER A 203 22.73 23.37 14.34
C SER A 203 23.82 24.36 14.74
N THR A 204 25.08 23.99 14.54
CA THR A 204 26.22 24.91 14.73
C THR A 204 26.27 26.02 13.69
N ALA A 205 25.70 25.81 12.51
CA ALA A 205 25.63 26.78 11.42
C ALA A 205 24.33 27.62 11.44
N GLY A 206 23.41 27.35 12.36
CA GLY A 206 22.06 27.91 12.35
C GLY A 206 21.16 27.26 11.29
N VAL A 207 19.85 27.50 11.39
CA VAL A 207 18.85 26.88 10.50
C VAL A 207 18.50 27.83 9.36
N ALA A 208 18.56 27.36 8.12
CA ALA A 208 18.11 28.08 6.93
C ALA A 208 16.66 27.78 6.56
N SER A 209 16.28 26.49 6.59
CA SER A 209 14.90 26.07 6.32
C SER A 209 14.53 24.82 7.11
N ARG A 210 13.23 24.60 7.24
CA ARG A 210 12.64 23.41 7.84
C ARG A 210 11.29 23.14 7.20
N SER A 211 10.92 21.89 7.06
CA SER A 211 9.63 21.48 6.52
C SER A 211 9.19 20.16 7.14
N LEU A 212 7.88 19.94 7.12
CA LEU A 212 7.24 18.70 7.52
C LEU A 212 6.33 18.25 6.38
N LYS A 213 6.34 16.97 6.07
CA LYS A 213 5.35 16.30 5.23
C LYS A 213 4.66 15.21 6.02
N VAL A 214 3.36 15.03 5.83
CA VAL A 214 2.57 13.90 6.34
C VAL A 214 1.96 13.17 5.15
N ASN A 215 2.22 11.87 5.05
CA ASN A 215 1.88 11.02 3.90
C ASN A 215 2.28 11.65 2.54
N GLY A 216 3.50 12.22 2.51
CA GLY A 216 4.04 12.92 1.34
C GLY A 216 3.49 14.33 1.09
N GLN A 217 2.42 14.74 1.76
CA GLN A 217 1.81 16.07 1.60
C GLN A 217 2.47 17.11 2.52
N PRO A 218 2.78 18.32 2.02
CA PRO A 218 3.41 19.36 2.82
C PRO A 218 2.47 19.90 3.90
N VAL A 219 2.98 20.04 5.12
CA VAL A 219 2.28 20.70 6.23
C VAL A 219 2.54 22.21 6.16
N SER A 220 1.47 22.99 6.04
CA SER A 220 1.56 24.45 5.85
C SER A 220 1.98 25.21 7.11
N LEU A 221 1.58 24.75 8.30
CA LEU A 221 1.87 25.43 9.56
C LEU A 221 3.08 24.78 10.23
N VAL A 222 4.29 25.27 9.91
CA VAL A 222 5.55 24.84 10.54
C VAL A 222 6.26 26.02 11.21
N GLY A 223 6.32 25.99 12.55
CA GLY A 223 6.91 27.03 13.40
C GLY A 223 8.32 26.68 13.93
N GLY A 224 8.93 27.62 14.64
CA GLY A 224 10.29 27.50 15.21
C GLY A 224 11.42 27.92 14.26
N PRO A 225 12.66 27.45 14.48
CA PRO A 225 13.13 27.08 15.81
C PRO A 225 12.98 28.28 16.76
N ASP A 226 12.55 28.04 18.00
CA ASP A 226 12.68 29.04 19.06
C ASP A 226 14.16 29.25 19.45
N ALA A 227 14.43 30.09 20.46
CA ALA A 227 15.79 30.35 20.93
C ALA A 227 16.50 29.10 21.50
N SER A 228 15.73 28.05 21.84
CA SER A 228 16.24 26.77 22.29
C SER A 228 16.34 25.74 21.17
N GLY A 229 15.92 26.02 19.94
CA GLY A 229 15.97 25.07 18.82
C GLY A 229 14.68 24.26 18.61
N ASN A 230 13.62 24.50 19.37
CA ASN A 230 12.39 23.71 19.27
C ASN A 230 11.53 24.18 18.10
N CYS A 231 11.01 23.22 17.34
CA CYS A 231 10.15 23.39 16.19
C CYS A 231 8.85 22.60 16.38
N TYR A 232 7.85 22.97 15.59
CA TYR A 232 6.58 22.27 15.57
C TYR A 232 5.94 22.35 14.19
N GLY A 233 5.12 21.35 13.85
CA GLY A 233 4.26 21.33 12.68
C GLY A 233 2.86 20.93 13.10
N VAL A 234 1.86 21.72 12.74
CA VAL A 234 0.44 21.47 13.08
C VAL A 234 -0.31 21.03 11.84
N PHE A 235 -1.06 19.95 11.96
CA PHE A 235 -1.83 19.33 10.88
C PHE A 235 -3.06 18.62 11.46
N GLY A 236 -3.83 17.98 10.58
CA GLY A 236 -5.08 17.35 10.95
C GLY A 236 -6.27 18.32 11.00
N PRO A 237 -7.48 17.81 11.26
CA PRO A 237 -7.80 16.40 11.56
C PRO A 237 -7.46 15.42 10.42
N LEU A 238 -7.20 14.17 10.78
CA LEU A 238 -6.82 13.10 9.85
C LEU A 238 -7.77 11.91 10.02
N PRO A 239 -8.21 11.24 8.93
CA PRO A 239 -8.92 9.97 9.03
C PRO A 239 -8.14 8.89 9.79
N ALA A 240 -8.82 7.85 10.26
CA ALA A 240 -8.17 6.74 10.96
C ALA A 240 -7.32 5.93 9.98
N ALA A 241 -6.00 5.98 10.16
CA ALA A 241 -5.04 5.24 9.36
C ALA A 241 -3.65 5.31 9.98
N THR A 242 -2.74 4.48 9.48
CA THR A 242 -1.30 4.67 9.68
C THR A 242 -0.76 5.76 8.73
N TYR A 243 -0.11 6.79 9.28
CA TYR A 243 0.51 7.88 8.52
C TYR A 243 2.04 7.85 8.64
N SER A 244 2.73 8.09 7.54
CA SER A 244 4.16 8.43 7.55
C SER A 244 4.36 9.94 7.66
N TYR A 245 5.50 10.37 8.19
CA TYR A 245 5.90 11.77 8.14
C TYR A 245 7.40 11.91 7.90
N LEU A 246 7.77 13.01 7.25
CA LEU A 246 9.15 13.37 6.92
C LEU A 246 9.42 14.81 7.37
N ILE A 247 10.35 14.97 8.29
CA ILE A 247 10.94 16.26 8.67
C ILE A 247 12.18 16.47 7.81
N THR A 248 12.33 17.64 7.21
CA THR A 248 13.55 18.06 6.50
C THR A 248 14.04 19.39 7.04
N VAL A 249 15.31 19.47 7.41
CA VAL A 249 15.98 20.68 7.90
C VAL A 249 17.19 20.96 7.03
N THR A 250 17.38 22.22 6.64
CA THR A 250 18.58 22.71 5.98
C THR A 250 19.23 23.78 6.85
N ASP A 251 20.54 23.67 7.08
CA ASP A 251 21.31 24.70 7.78
C ASP A 251 21.79 25.83 6.86
N GLN A 252 22.38 26.89 7.41
CA GLN A 252 22.87 28.04 6.63
C GLN A 252 24.11 27.72 5.77
N SER A 253 24.78 26.59 6.01
CA SER A 253 25.87 26.09 5.18
C SER A 253 25.38 25.25 4.00
N GLY A 254 24.07 24.97 3.93
CA GLY A 254 23.45 24.12 2.92
C GLY A 254 23.43 22.63 3.26
N GLY A 255 23.87 22.25 4.46
CA GLY A 255 23.75 20.89 4.97
C GLY A 255 22.29 20.54 5.21
N VAL A 256 21.87 19.35 4.80
CA VAL A 256 20.49 18.87 4.94
C VAL A 256 20.46 17.70 5.91
N LYS A 257 19.43 17.62 6.74
CA LYS A 257 19.14 16.45 7.56
C LYS A 257 17.65 16.18 7.58
N THR A 258 17.29 14.91 7.65
CA THR A 258 15.90 14.49 7.73
C THR A 258 15.65 13.53 8.88
N HIS A 259 14.36 13.37 9.18
CA HIS A 259 13.85 12.36 10.09
C HIS A 259 12.53 11.85 9.52
N GLU A 260 12.43 10.55 9.31
CA GLU A 260 11.22 9.87 8.82
C GLU A 260 10.74 8.85 9.85
N SER A 261 9.44 8.80 10.11
CA SER A 261 8.80 7.80 10.96
C SER A 261 7.30 7.73 10.64
N SER A 262 6.55 6.97 11.43
CA SER A 262 5.10 6.82 11.31
C SER A 262 4.38 6.99 12.64
N PHE A 263 3.09 7.28 12.57
CA PHE A 263 2.16 7.30 13.71
C PHE A 263 0.79 6.79 13.24
N ASN A 264 -0.04 6.35 14.18
CA ASN A 264 -1.39 5.92 13.90
C ASN A 264 -2.35 7.00 14.37
N VAL A 265 -3.38 7.27 13.57
CA VAL A 265 -4.57 7.99 14.00
C VAL A 265 -5.68 6.95 14.13
N LEU A 266 -6.33 6.94 15.28
CA LEU A 266 -7.40 6.00 15.62
C LEU A 266 -8.74 6.70 15.48
N ALA A 267 -9.76 5.96 15.05
CA ALA A 267 -11.14 6.32 15.38
C ALA A 267 -11.50 5.49 16.62
N ALA A 268 -11.86 6.13 17.72
CA ALA A 268 -11.82 5.50 19.02
C ALA A 268 -12.96 5.96 19.93
N LEU A 269 -13.51 5.01 20.68
CA LEU A 269 -14.48 5.27 21.73
C LEU A 269 -13.78 5.30 23.08
N THR A 270 -13.95 6.39 23.82
CA THR A 270 -13.47 6.52 25.21
C THR A 270 -14.60 6.40 26.23
N LEU A 271 -14.24 6.01 27.45
CA LEU A 271 -15.16 5.96 28.58
C LEU A 271 -15.25 7.33 29.25
N ASP A 272 -16.47 7.85 29.41
CA ASP A 272 -16.78 9.01 30.24
C ASP A 272 -16.97 8.58 31.70
N ALA A 273 -15.85 8.27 32.36
CA ALA A 273 -15.81 7.97 33.77
C ALA A 273 -14.43 8.35 34.37
N PRO A 274 -14.35 8.64 35.69
CA PRO A 274 -13.06 8.89 36.34
C PRO A 274 -12.12 7.68 36.20
N GLY A 275 -10.84 7.84 35.86
CA GLY A 275 -9.94 6.69 35.75
C GLY A 275 -9.84 5.87 37.04
N LEU A 276 -9.96 4.53 36.94
CA LEU A 276 -9.66 3.60 38.03
C LEU A 276 -8.20 3.14 37.94
N THR A 277 -7.56 2.95 39.11
CA THR A 277 -6.16 2.50 39.20
C THR A 277 -6.02 1.00 39.47
N ASP A 278 -7.15 0.33 39.76
CA ASP A 278 -7.23 -1.10 40.06
C ASP A 278 -8.58 -1.60 39.52
N GLY A 279 -8.54 -2.33 38.41
CA GLY A 279 -9.71 -2.64 37.59
C GLY A 279 -10.55 -3.81 38.08
N LEU A 280 -11.84 -3.83 37.74
CA LEU A 280 -12.70 -5.01 37.85
C LEU A 280 -12.26 -6.04 36.79
N ALA A 281 -11.61 -7.12 37.22
CA ALA A 281 -11.23 -8.23 36.35
C ALA A 281 -12.47 -8.98 35.82
N ALA A 282 -13.03 -8.50 34.71
CA ALA A 282 -13.96 -9.26 33.88
C ALA A 282 -13.28 -9.51 32.54
N THR A 283 -12.62 -10.67 32.42
CA THR A 283 -11.97 -11.09 31.19
C THR A 283 -13.04 -11.39 30.14
N ILE A 284 -13.11 -10.59 29.07
CA ILE A 284 -13.87 -10.98 27.89
C ILE A 284 -13.17 -12.19 27.25
N ASN A 285 -13.94 -13.13 26.71
CA ASN A 285 -13.41 -14.23 25.91
C ASN A 285 -14.00 -14.20 24.49
N ASP A 286 -13.39 -14.96 23.59
CA ASP A 286 -13.76 -15.02 22.17
C ASP A 286 -15.25 -15.33 21.97
N ALA A 287 -15.84 -16.23 22.76
CA ALA A 287 -17.26 -16.57 22.64
C ALA A 287 -18.19 -15.40 23.00
N ASN A 288 -17.78 -14.56 23.95
CA ASN A 288 -18.50 -13.33 24.26
C ASN A 288 -18.35 -12.30 23.14
N ILE A 289 -17.15 -12.12 22.58
CA ILE A 289 -16.93 -11.23 21.43
C ILE A 289 -17.77 -11.68 20.24
N ASP A 290 -17.74 -12.97 19.88
CA ASP A 290 -18.48 -13.51 18.73
C ASP A 290 -19.99 -13.27 18.85
N ALA A 291 -20.56 -13.49 20.04
CA ALA A 291 -21.99 -13.26 20.29
C ALA A 291 -22.35 -11.77 20.13
N ILE A 292 -21.51 -10.88 20.65
CA ILE A 292 -21.73 -9.43 20.55
C ILE A 292 -21.53 -8.93 19.12
N VAL A 293 -20.49 -9.39 18.42
CA VAL A 293 -20.22 -9.08 17.00
C VAL A 293 -21.37 -9.53 16.12
N SER A 294 -21.94 -10.72 16.37
CA SER A 294 -23.09 -11.21 15.63
C SER A 294 -24.30 -10.30 15.82
N GLU A 295 -24.57 -9.84 17.05
CA GLU A 295 -25.70 -8.96 17.31
C GLU A 295 -25.47 -7.53 16.78
N ALA A 296 -24.26 -6.98 16.93
CA ALA A 296 -23.88 -5.71 16.34
C ALA A 296 -24.08 -5.74 14.81
N THR A 297 -23.67 -6.85 14.17
CA THR A 297 -23.91 -7.08 12.74
C THR A 297 -25.40 -7.17 12.40
N ASN A 298 -26.23 -7.77 13.25
CA ASN A 298 -27.68 -7.79 13.04
C ASN A 298 -28.28 -6.38 13.12
N ARG A 299 -27.95 -5.62 14.17
CA ARG A 299 -28.49 -4.27 14.42
C ARG A 299 -28.08 -3.29 13.34
N LEU A 300 -26.80 -3.27 12.99
CA LEU A 300 -26.29 -2.43 11.91
C LEU A 300 -26.79 -2.97 10.56
N GLY A 301 -26.60 -4.25 10.29
CA GLY A 301 -27.01 -4.88 9.04
C GLY A 301 -28.46 -4.60 8.67
N THR A 302 -29.41 -4.80 9.58
CA THR A 302 -30.84 -4.56 9.30
C THR A 302 -31.18 -3.09 9.01
N MET A 303 -30.38 -2.16 9.52
CA MET A 303 -30.63 -0.72 9.39
C MET A 303 -29.97 -0.10 8.16
N ILE A 304 -28.82 -0.62 7.73
CA ILE A 304 -27.97 0.03 6.70
C ILE A 304 -27.56 -0.87 5.51
N GLY A 305 -28.05 -2.11 5.44
CA GLY A 305 -27.74 -3.01 4.31
C GLY A 305 -26.28 -3.50 4.27
N ALA A 306 -25.50 -3.23 5.32
CA ALA A 306 -24.05 -3.40 5.35
C ALA A 306 -23.57 -4.80 5.75
N GLN A 307 -24.43 -5.84 5.66
CA GLN A 307 -24.07 -7.20 6.09
C GLN A 307 -22.81 -7.73 5.39
N THR A 308 -22.59 -7.35 4.13
CA THR A 308 -21.40 -7.76 3.37
C THR A 308 -20.13 -7.03 3.80
N ALA A 309 -20.22 -5.74 4.16
CA ALA A 309 -19.07 -4.93 4.59
C ALA A 309 -18.58 -5.34 5.99
N LEU A 310 -19.49 -5.82 6.84
CA LEU A 310 -19.18 -6.30 8.18
C LEU A 310 -18.73 -7.77 8.22
N ALA A 311 -18.81 -8.49 7.09
CA ALA A 311 -18.44 -9.90 7.02
C ALA A 311 -16.91 -10.06 7.06
N GLY A 312 -16.41 -10.80 8.05
CA GLY A 312 -14.97 -11.13 8.17
C GLY A 312 -14.12 -10.05 8.84
N LEU A 313 -14.75 -9.15 9.59
CA LEU A 313 -14.06 -8.20 10.45
C LEU A 313 -13.18 -8.89 11.50
N SER A 314 -11.95 -8.40 11.66
CA SER A 314 -11.05 -8.82 12.74
C SER A 314 -11.30 -7.96 13.97
N VAL A 315 -11.85 -8.57 15.02
CA VAL A 315 -12.00 -7.96 16.34
C VAL A 315 -11.00 -8.62 17.27
N GLU A 316 -10.09 -7.82 17.82
CA GLU A 316 -9.02 -8.28 18.69
C GLU A 316 -9.14 -7.61 20.06
N VAL A 317 -8.99 -8.41 21.12
CA VAL A 317 -8.92 -7.88 22.49
C VAL A 317 -7.49 -7.53 22.82
N ALA A 318 -7.25 -6.31 23.31
CA ALA A 318 -5.94 -5.81 23.70
C ALA A 318 -6.08 -4.90 24.93
N ASN A 319 -5.02 -4.78 25.73
CA ASN A 319 -4.97 -3.78 26.79
C ASN A 319 -4.72 -2.40 26.15
N LEU A 320 -5.76 -1.57 26.12
CA LEU A 320 -5.72 -0.22 25.57
C LEU A 320 -5.37 0.80 26.66
N PRO A 321 -4.59 1.85 26.33
CA PRO A 321 -4.21 2.84 27.32
C PRO A 321 -5.37 3.74 27.73
N GLY A 322 -5.30 4.27 28.96
CA GLY A 322 -6.16 5.36 29.40
C GLY A 322 -7.61 4.92 29.65
N ASN A 323 -8.55 5.64 29.03
CA ASN A 323 -9.99 5.39 29.10
C ASN A 323 -10.55 4.81 27.79
N LEU A 324 -9.70 4.33 26.87
CA LEU A 324 -10.16 3.70 25.64
C LEU A 324 -11.01 2.46 25.92
N LEU A 325 -12.11 2.34 25.20
CA LEU A 325 -12.97 1.16 25.16
C LEU A 325 -12.76 0.38 23.88
N GLY A 326 -12.60 1.07 22.76
CA GLY A 326 -12.38 0.49 21.45
C GLY A 326 -11.62 1.44 20.54
N ALA A 327 -11.00 0.88 19.51
CA ALA A 327 -10.37 1.66 18.45
C ALA A 327 -10.37 0.90 17.12
N THR A 328 -10.56 1.65 16.03
CA THR A 328 -10.48 1.14 14.67
C THR A 328 -9.28 1.76 13.94
N VAL A 329 -8.43 0.90 13.37
CA VAL A 329 -7.27 1.33 12.57
C VAL A 329 -6.96 0.33 11.45
N ASP A 330 -6.79 0.84 10.23
CA ASP A 330 -6.51 0.05 9.03
C ASP A 330 -7.48 -1.14 8.85
N GLY A 331 -8.77 -0.95 9.19
CA GLY A 331 -9.83 -1.96 9.07
C GLY A 331 -9.84 -3.04 10.15
N ARG A 332 -9.05 -2.91 11.22
CA ARG A 332 -9.07 -3.78 12.40
C ARG A 332 -9.75 -3.08 13.57
N ILE A 333 -10.56 -3.82 14.31
CA ILE A 333 -11.20 -3.35 15.54
C ILE A 333 -10.41 -3.90 16.74
N LEU A 334 -9.98 -3.01 17.61
CA LEU A 334 -9.37 -3.32 18.91
C LEU A 334 -10.40 -3.03 20.01
N ILE A 335 -10.56 -3.93 20.96
CA ILE A 335 -11.42 -3.78 22.13
C ILE A 335 -10.57 -3.89 23.37
N ASP A 336 -10.79 -2.98 24.33
CA ASP A 336 -10.05 -3.00 25.58
C ASP A 336 -10.33 -4.26 26.42
N ASP A 337 -9.34 -4.77 27.14
CA ASP A 337 -9.47 -6.04 27.87
C ASP A 337 -10.23 -5.91 29.20
N ASP A 338 -10.22 -4.72 29.82
CA ASP A 338 -10.83 -4.48 31.13
C ASP A 338 -11.78 -3.26 31.19
N ALA A 339 -12.06 -2.62 30.05
CA ALA A 339 -12.95 -1.48 29.90
C ALA A 339 -12.51 -0.28 30.75
N ALA A 340 -11.25 0.14 30.59
CA ALA A 340 -10.60 1.17 31.38
C ALA A 340 -10.68 0.89 32.90
N GLY A 341 -10.61 -0.38 33.27
CA GLY A 341 -10.73 -0.89 34.63
C GLY A 341 -12.15 -0.94 35.20
N TYR A 342 -13.18 -0.53 34.47
CA TYR A 342 -14.58 -0.60 34.95
C TYR A 342 -15.23 -1.96 34.73
N GLY A 343 -14.62 -2.80 33.90
CA GLY A 343 -15.14 -4.09 33.49
C GLY A 343 -16.28 -3.98 32.50
N TRP A 344 -16.34 -4.96 31.61
CA TRP A 344 -17.37 -5.03 30.58
C TRP A 344 -18.71 -5.54 31.13
N PHE A 345 -19.80 -4.89 30.71
CA PHE A 345 -21.11 -5.51 30.66
C PHE A 345 -21.19 -6.31 29.37
N VAL A 346 -21.19 -7.63 29.54
CA VAL A 346 -21.39 -8.58 28.45
C VAL A 346 -22.80 -9.13 28.59
N ASP A 347 -23.65 -8.71 27.67
CA ASP A 347 -25.06 -9.07 27.65
C ASP A 347 -25.25 -10.55 27.25
N PRO A 348 -25.85 -11.39 28.11
CA PRO A 348 -26.16 -12.78 27.77
C PRO A 348 -27.26 -12.93 26.72
N THR A 349 -28.10 -11.90 26.56
CA THR A 349 -29.26 -11.82 25.67
C THR A 349 -29.20 -10.54 24.83
N PRO A 350 -28.15 -10.36 24.01
CA PRO A 350 -27.81 -9.07 23.42
C PRO A 350 -28.87 -8.53 22.45
N GLY A 351 -29.85 -9.34 22.01
CA GLY A 351 -30.96 -8.90 21.17
C GLY A 351 -32.21 -8.41 21.91
N GLU A 352 -32.27 -8.54 23.24
CA GLU A 352 -33.51 -8.29 24.02
C GLU A 352 -33.50 -6.96 24.79
N ASP A 353 -32.33 -6.35 25.02
CA ASP A 353 -32.15 -5.08 25.77
C ASP A 353 -32.81 -5.07 27.18
N GLU A 354 -33.02 -6.23 27.80
CA GLU A 354 -33.83 -6.37 29.01
C GLU A 354 -33.23 -5.72 30.26
N GLU A 355 -31.94 -5.39 30.22
CA GLU A 355 -31.21 -4.72 31.30
C GLU A 355 -31.37 -3.19 31.30
N PHE A 356 -31.89 -2.63 30.22
CA PHE A 356 -31.91 -1.19 30.00
C PHE A 356 -33.33 -0.65 29.84
N PHE A 357 -33.47 0.63 30.17
CA PHE A 357 -34.71 1.38 30.00
C PHE A 357 -34.47 2.55 29.05
N PRO A 358 -35.38 2.81 28.09
CA PRO A 358 -35.24 3.94 27.20
C PRO A 358 -35.23 5.26 27.96
N ILE A 359 -34.19 6.06 27.72
CA ILE A 359 -34.11 7.45 28.21
C ILE A 359 -34.28 8.45 27.07
N ASP A 360 -33.97 8.04 25.83
CA ASP A 360 -34.38 8.71 24.60
C ASP A 360 -34.51 7.68 23.45
N THR A 361 -34.76 8.16 22.22
CA THR A 361 -34.93 7.36 21.00
C THR A 361 -33.68 6.62 20.54
N ARG A 362 -32.50 7.00 21.02
CA ARG A 362 -31.19 6.45 20.62
C ARG A 362 -30.35 5.94 21.79
N GLU A 363 -30.87 6.05 23.00
CA GLU A 363 -30.12 5.76 24.22
C GLU A 363 -30.97 5.08 25.28
N LEU A 364 -30.43 4.01 25.83
CA LEU A 364 -30.99 3.24 26.93
C LEU A 364 -30.04 3.32 28.12
N SER A 365 -30.60 3.30 29.33
CA SER A 365 -29.82 3.34 30.57
C SER A 365 -30.23 2.23 31.54
N ALA A 366 -29.24 1.60 32.16
CA ALA A 366 -29.45 0.59 33.17
C ALA A 366 -29.82 1.22 34.52
N LEU A 367 -30.81 0.64 35.21
CA LEU A 367 -31.18 1.10 36.54
C LEU A 367 -30.12 0.75 37.58
N ALA A 368 -29.96 1.63 38.59
CA ALA A 368 -29.06 1.41 39.71
C ALA A 368 -29.30 0.05 40.37
N GLY A 369 -28.22 -0.73 40.54
CA GLY A 369 -28.27 -2.09 41.09
C GLY A 369 -28.42 -3.20 40.05
N ASN A 370 -28.63 -2.87 38.77
CA ASN A 370 -28.50 -3.82 37.67
C ASN A 370 -27.01 -4.13 37.38
N ALA A 371 -26.73 -5.31 36.82
CA ALA A 371 -25.42 -5.76 36.39
C ALA A 371 -24.73 -4.81 35.40
N ALA A 372 -25.49 -4.13 34.55
CA ALA A 372 -24.97 -3.16 33.58
C ALA A 372 -24.64 -1.78 34.18
N ALA A 373 -25.25 -1.39 35.30
CA ALA A 373 -25.32 0.01 35.74
C ALA A 373 -23.98 0.69 36.08
N ASN A 374 -22.90 -0.08 36.29
CA ASN A 374 -21.57 0.43 36.64
C ASN A 374 -20.47 -0.15 35.74
N ARG A 375 -20.83 -0.55 34.52
CA ARG A 375 -19.93 -1.21 33.56
C ARG A 375 -20.07 -0.56 32.18
N ALA A 376 -19.03 -0.69 31.37
CA ALA A 376 -19.09 -0.27 29.96
C ALA A 376 -19.89 -1.29 29.14
N ASP A 377 -20.75 -0.84 28.23
CA ASP A 377 -21.56 -1.73 27.39
C ASP A 377 -20.77 -2.21 26.16
N LEU A 378 -20.41 -3.49 26.14
CA LEU A 378 -19.59 -4.06 25.06
C LEU A 378 -20.29 -4.01 23.69
N LEU A 379 -21.62 -4.17 23.67
CA LEU A 379 -22.39 -4.11 22.42
C LEU A 379 -22.33 -2.72 21.79
N THR A 380 -22.47 -1.66 22.60
CA THR A 380 -22.33 -0.28 22.13
C THR A 380 -20.95 -0.02 21.55
N THR A 381 -19.88 -0.41 22.25
CA THR A 381 -18.50 -0.23 21.73
C THR A 381 -18.30 -0.95 20.41
N VAL A 382 -18.68 -2.24 20.31
CA VAL A 382 -18.50 -3.00 19.06
C VAL A 382 -19.29 -2.39 17.90
N MET A 383 -20.52 -1.92 18.15
CA MET A 383 -21.31 -1.24 17.12
C MET A 383 -20.69 0.10 16.69
N HIS A 384 -20.09 0.85 17.62
CA HIS A 384 -19.39 2.10 17.33
C HIS A 384 -18.17 1.86 16.42
N GLU A 385 -17.31 0.91 16.78
CA GLU A 385 -16.12 0.57 15.98
C GLU A 385 -16.48 0.01 14.60
N MET A 386 -17.52 -0.82 14.53
CA MET A 386 -18.09 -1.25 13.24
C MET A 386 -18.60 -0.06 12.42
N GLY A 387 -19.09 1.00 13.07
CA GLY A 387 -19.45 2.24 12.41
C GLY A 387 -18.26 2.87 11.69
N HIS A 388 -17.09 2.92 12.33
CA HIS A 388 -15.87 3.42 11.68
C HIS A 388 -15.39 2.56 10.52
N VAL A 389 -15.51 1.23 10.62
CA VAL A 389 -15.26 0.34 9.48
C VAL A 389 -16.15 0.66 8.29
N LEU A 390 -17.39 1.08 8.55
CA LEU A 390 -18.35 1.48 7.54
C LEU A 390 -18.13 2.90 7.01
N GLY A 391 -17.16 3.64 7.55
CA GLY A 391 -16.81 4.99 7.13
C GLY A 391 -17.59 6.10 7.84
N PHE A 392 -18.26 5.81 8.95
CA PHE A 392 -18.84 6.87 9.78
C PHE A 392 -17.77 7.55 10.62
N ASP A 393 -17.77 8.87 10.60
CA ASP A 393 -17.00 9.69 11.54
C ASP A 393 -17.73 9.80 12.90
N HIS A 394 -17.03 10.34 13.89
CA HIS A 394 -17.67 10.71 15.16
C HIS A 394 -18.81 11.73 14.96
N ALA A 395 -19.79 11.67 15.85
CA ALA A 395 -20.91 12.61 15.93
C ALA A 395 -20.99 13.20 17.34
N ASP A 396 -21.68 14.33 17.50
CA ASP A 396 -21.86 14.95 18.82
C ASP A 396 -22.69 14.06 19.78
N GLU A 397 -23.56 13.20 19.25
CA GLU A 397 -24.49 12.38 20.02
C GLU A 397 -24.78 11.02 19.34
N GLY A 398 -25.37 10.09 20.10
CA GLY A 398 -25.82 8.79 19.60
C GLY A 398 -24.67 7.81 19.42
N LEU A 399 -24.90 6.74 18.65
CA LEU A 399 -23.97 5.62 18.54
C LEU A 399 -22.53 6.04 18.18
N MET A 400 -22.36 7.05 17.32
CA MET A 400 -21.06 7.55 16.89
C MET A 400 -20.48 8.66 17.77
N ALA A 401 -21.06 8.95 18.94
CA ALA A 401 -20.39 9.85 19.88
C ALA A 401 -19.13 9.24 20.48
N ASP A 402 -18.09 10.06 20.59
CA ASP A 402 -16.70 9.74 20.95
C ASP A 402 -16.50 9.23 22.39
N THR A 403 -17.50 9.44 23.23
CA THR A 403 -17.48 9.09 24.65
C THR A 403 -18.69 8.25 25.01
N LEU A 404 -18.52 7.24 25.88
CA LEU A 404 -19.60 6.41 26.42
C LEU A 404 -19.63 6.47 27.95
N SER A 405 -20.77 6.78 28.55
CA SER A 405 -20.94 6.70 30.01
C SER A 405 -21.24 5.26 30.46
N LEU A 406 -20.94 4.95 31.73
CA LEU A 406 -21.26 3.65 32.34
C LEU A 406 -22.77 3.37 32.34
N GLY A 407 -23.13 2.10 32.11
CA GLY A 407 -24.52 1.64 32.14
C GLY A 407 -25.40 2.21 31.02
N VAL A 408 -24.80 2.80 29.98
CA VAL A 408 -25.49 3.32 28.81
C VAL A 408 -25.34 2.34 27.65
N ARG A 409 -26.45 2.08 26.95
CA ARG A 409 -26.47 1.41 25.66
C ARG A 409 -26.97 2.36 24.58
N ARG A 410 -26.24 2.49 23.49
CA ARG A 410 -26.63 3.32 22.35
C ARG A 410 -27.12 2.47 21.19
N LEU A 411 -28.15 2.97 20.51
CA LEU A 411 -28.80 2.27 19.41
C LEU A 411 -28.42 2.92 18.07
N PRO A 412 -28.27 2.13 16.99
CA PRO A 412 -28.17 2.68 15.64
C PRO A 412 -29.41 3.52 15.29
N SER A 413 -29.23 4.59 14.51
CA SER A 413 -30.34 5.46 14.09
C SER A 413 -30.45 5.55 12.57
N ALA A 414 -31.65 5.93 12.08
CA ALA A 414 -31.87 6.16 10.65
C ALA A 414 -31.01 7.29 10.06
N THR A 415 -30.49 8.21 10.89
CA THR A 415 -29.54 9.24 10.45
C THR A 415 -28.21 8.61 10.03
N ASN A 416 -27.75 7.58 10.75
CA ASN A 416 -26.59 6.78 10.34
C ASN A 416 -26.86 6.09 8.99
N ALA A 417 -28.08 5.59 8.76
CA ALA A 417 -28.42 4.98 7.48
C ALA A 417 -28.41 5.94 6.29
N LEU A 418 -28.77 7.20 6.50
CA LEU A 418 -28.76 8.21 5.44
C LEU A 418 -27.35 8.67 5.07
N ASP A 419 -26.43 8.76 6.03
CA ASP A 419 -25.04 9.15 5.76
C ASP A 419 -24.35 8.17 4.79
N LEU A 420 -24.59 6.86 4.93
CA LEU A 420 -24.07 5.87 3.98
C LEU A 420 -24.67 6.00 2.58
N VAL A 421 -25.97 6.31 2.50
CA VAL A 421 -26.63 6.51 1.22
C VAL A 421 -26.01 7.73 0.51
N PHE A 422 -25.79 8.84 1.22
CA PHE A 422 -25.15 10.02 0.65
C PHE A 422 -23.66 9.82 0.35
N ALA A 423 -22.90 9.14 1.22
CA ALA A 423 -21.51 8.78 0.98
C ALA A 423 -21.35 7.85 -0.23
N SER A 424 -22.33 6.98 -0.50
CA SER A 424 -22.35 6.14 -1.70
C SER A 424 -22.64 6.92 -3.00
N PHE A 425 -23.26 8.10 -2.91
CA PHE A 425 -23.48 8.98 -4.06
C PHE A 425 -22.25 9.86 -4.36
N ASP A 426 -21.50 10.30 -3.34
CA ASP A 426 -20.27 11.09 -3.52
C ASP A 426 -19.10 10.29 -4.11
N GLN A 427 -19.13 8.95 -4.09
CA GLN A 427 -18.11 8.11 -4.73
C GLN A 427 -18.32 7.92 -6.25
N ASP A 428 -19.50 8.26 -6.78
CA ASP A 428 -19.84 8.06 -8.21
C ASP A 428 -19.73 9.36 -9.05
N ASP A 429 -19.47 10.52 -8.45
CA ASP A 429 -19.48 11.83 -9.14
C ASP A 429 -18.09 12.34 -9.61
N ASP A 430 -17.01 11.55 -9.48
CA ASP A 430 -15.70 11.86 -10.06
C ASP A 430 -15.56 11.44 -11.54
N ASP A 431 -16.58 10.83 -12.13
CA ASP A 431 -16.67 10.67 -13.60
C ASP A 431 -17.12 12.00 -14.23
N GLU A 432 -16.13 12.86 -14.44
CA GLU A 432 -16.05 13.91 -15.46
C GLU A 432 -17.23 13.95 -16.44
N PHE A 433 -18.30 14.67 -16.08
CA PHE A 433 -19.33 15.07 -17.03
C PHE A 433 -18.79 16.21 -17.91
N ASP A 434 -18.01 15.84 -18.92
CA ASP A 434 -17.65 16.71 -20.03
C ASP A 434 -18.90 16.95 -20.89
N TRP A 435 -19.55 18.11 -20.71
CA TRP A 435 -20.57 18.60 -21.62
C TRP A 435 -19.97 19.67 -22.55
N LEU A 436 -19.70 19.23 -23.78
CA LEU A 436 -19.75 19.93 -25.08
C LEU A 436 -19.56 21.46 -25.13
#